data_AF-A0A0U0ZSM5-F1
#
_entry.id   AF-A0A0U0ZSM5-F1
#
_cell.length_a   1.000
_cell.length_b   1.000
_cell.length_c   1.000
_cell.angle_alpha   90.00
_cell.angle_beta   90.00
_cell.angle_gamma   90.00
#
_symmetry.space_group_name_H-M   'P 1'
#
loop_
_entity.id
_entity.type
_entity.pdbx_description
1 polymer ?
#
loop_
_entity_poly.entity_id
_entity_poly.type
_entity_poly.pdbx_seq_one_letter_code
_entity_poly.pdbx_strand_id
1 'polypeptide(L)'
;MSGSNFLQADHGHINSLVTQIDNKISILRALGKRVDQNILEMQASAMQGRSGNAAAVTGGQWFEKHNRFNDVLQRIHDNTHTANTTMAAQEDQNESDYKRLMGTLGF
;
A
#
# COMPACT_ATOMS: atom_id res chain seq x y z
N MET A 1 -13.39 21.37 24.55
CA MET A 1 -12.34 20.46 24.03
C MET A 1 -12.20 20.78 22.55
N SER A 2 -11.03 21.31 22.15
CA SER A 2 -10.80 21.95 20.84
C SER A 2 -10.69 20.92 19.71
N GLY A 3 -11.17 21.25 18.51
CA GLY A 3 -11.11 20.40 17.31
C GLY A 3 -9.69 19.97 16.89
N SER A 4 -8.65 20.64 17.39
CA SER A 4 -7.25 20.24 17.17
C SER A 4 -6.91 18.86 17.75
N ASN A 5 -7.47 18.51 18.91
CA ASN A 5 -7.17 17.23 19.57
C ASN A 5 -7.87 16.05 18.88
N PHE A 6 -8.97 16.30 18.15
CA PHE A 6 -9.68 15.28 17.39
C PHE A 6 -8.92 14.94 16.10
N LEU A 7 -8.48 15.95 15.35
CA LEU A 7 -7.71 15.74 14.12
C LEU A 7 -6.42 14.97 14.41
N GLN A 8 -5.65 15.40 15.42
CA GLN A 8 -4.36 14.79 15.77
C GLN A 8 -4.48 13.31 16.19
N ALA A 9 -5.59 12.94 16.85
CA ALA A 9 -5.89 11.55 17.19
C ALA A 9 -6.29 10.73 15.95
N ASP A 10 -7.07 11.31 15.04
CA ASP A 10 -7.48 10.68 13.79
C ASP A 10 -6.28 10.44 12.85
N HIS A 11 -5.36 11.39 12.73
CA HIS A 11 -4.15 11.23 11.93
C HIS A 11 -3.21 10.18 12.52
N GLY A 12 -3.03 10.14 13.84
CA GLY A 12 -2.28 9.06 14.50
C GLY A 12 -2.86 7.67 14.22
N HIS A 13 -4.19 7.55 14.21
CA HIS A 13 -4.89 6.31 13.84
C HIS A 13 -4.68 5.94 12.37
N ILE A 14 -4.78 6.93 11.46
CA ILE A 14 -4.60 6.72 10.02
C ILE A 14 -3.16 6.34 9.68
N ASN A 15 -2.16 6.95 10.30
CA ASN A 15 -0.77 6.58 10.13
C ASN A 15 -0.48 5.13 10.56
N SER A 16 -1.11 4.67 11.64
CA SER A 16 -1.08 3.27 12.06
C SER A 16 -1.73 2.35 11.02
N LEU A 17 -2.87 2.73 10.45
CA LEU A 17 -3.52 1.98 9.38
C LEU A 17 -2.67 1.92 8.10
N VAL A 18 -2.02 3.03 7.71
CA VAL A 18 -1.09 3.10 6.58
C VAL A 18 0.04 2.09 6.79
N THR A 19 0.68 2.10 7.96
CA THR A 19 1.75 1.15 8.31
C THR A 19 1.27 -0.30 8.25
N GLN A 20 0.06 -0.58 8.70
CA GLN A 20 -0.53 -1.93 8.61
C GLN A 20 -0.81 -2.35 7.17
N ILE A 21 -1.27 -1.43 6.32
CA ILE A 21 -1.50 -1.66 4.89
C ILE A 21 -0.16 -1.96 4.20
N ASP A 22 0.88 -1.19 4.47
CA ASP A 22 2.22 -1.39 3.88
C ASP A 22 2.81 -2.75 4.26
N ASN A 23 2.67 -3.15 5.52
CA ASN A 23 3.06 -4.48 5.99
C ASN A 23 2.32 -5.59 5.25
N LYS A 24 1.00 -5.44 5.03
CA LYS A 24 0.20 -6.42 4.28
C LYS A 24 0.60 -6.46 2.80
N ILE A 25 0.84 -5.31 2.18
CA ILE A 25 1.32 -5.21 0.79
C ILE A 25 2.67 -5.94 0.65
N SER A 26 3.59 -5.73 1.58
CA SER A 26 4.89 -6.41 1.61
C SER A 26 4.74 -7.94 1.69
N ILE A 27 3.86 -8.43 2.59
CA ILE A 27 3.56 -9.86 2.71
C ILE A 27 2.97 -10.42 1.42
N LEU A 28 2.01 -9.72 0.81
CA LEU A 28 1.36 -10.16 -0.44
C LEU A 28 2.34 -10.24 -1.61
N ARG A 29 3.26 -9.26 -1.73
CA ARG A 29 4.34 -9.29 -2.71
C ARG A 29 5.30 -10.46 -2.48
N ALA A 30 5.64 -10.75 -1.23
CA ALA A 30 6.49 -11.87 -0.88
C ALA A 30 5.84 -13.22 -1.22
N LEU A 31 4.53 -13.36 -0.96
CA LEU A 31 3.76 -14.56 -1.35
C LEU A 31 3.70 -14.71 -2.87
N GLY A 32 3.43 -13.63 -3.60
CA GLY A 32 3.42 -13.63 -5.07
C GLY A 32 4.75 -14.10 -5.66
N LYS A 33 5.88 -13.59 -5.14
CA LYS A 33 7.22 -14.04 -5.53
C LYS A 33 7.48 -15.53 -5.27
N ARG A 34 6.96 -16.10 -4.18
CA ARG A 34 7.07 -17.54 -3.92
C ARG A 34 6.28 -18.36 -4.94
N VAL A 35 5.09 -17.90 -5.32
CA VAL A 35 4.31 -18.57 -6.36
C VAL A 35 4.99 -18.45 -7.73
N ASP A 36 5.57 -17.29 -8.05
CA ASP A 36 6.40 -17.11 -9.25
C ASP A 36 7.53 -18.15 -9.32
N GLN A 37 8.25 -18.34 -8.20
CA GLN A 37 9.33 -19.33 -8.10
C GLN A 37 8.82 -20.75 -8.33
N ASN A 38 7.73 -21.15 -7.66
CA ASN A 38 7.13 -22.48 -7.82
C ASN A 38 6.69 -22.74 -9.27
N ILE A 39 6.16 -21.72 -9.95
CA ILE A 39 5.74 -21.83 -11.35
C ILE A 39 6.95 -21.99 -12.27
N LEU A 40 8.03 -21.25 -12.04
CA LEU A 40 9.27 -21.40 -12.81
C LEU A 40 9.87 -22.80 -12.62
N GLU A 41 9.89 -23.31 -11.39
CA GLU A 41 10.35 -24.67 -11.09
C GLU A 41 9.47 -25.74 -11.76
N MET A 42 8.14 -25.56 -11.72
CA MET A 42 7.20 -26.43 -12.42
C MET A 42 7.41 -26.39 -13.94
N GLN A 43 7.63 -25.21 -14.53
CA GLN A 43 7.91 -25.07 -15.95
C GLN A 43 9.21 -25.75 -16.35
N ALA A 44 10.29 -25.54 -15.59
CA ALA A 44 11.56 -26.20 -15.83
C ALA A 44 11.44 -27.74 -15.77
N SER A 45 10.67 -28.25 -14.81
CA SER A 45 10.39 -29.69 -14.67
C SER A 45 9.52 -30.22 -15.83
N ALA A 46 8.49 -29.47 -16.22
CA ALA A 46 7.57 -29.86 -17.29
C ALA A 46 8.20 -29.81 -18.69
N MET A 47 9.16 -28.91 -18.92
CA MET A 47 9.94 -28.83 -20.17
C MET A 47 10.85 -30.05 -20.40
N GLN A 48 11.20 -30.78 -19.34
CA GLN A 48 11.90 -32.07 -19.47
C GLN A 48 10.94 -33.22 -19.86
N GLY A 49 9.62 -32.99 -19.85
CA GLY A 49 8.58 -33.96 -20.24
C GLY A 49 7.64 -33.45 -21.35
N ARG A 50 6.59 -34.22 -21.67
CA ARG A 50 5.60 -33.87 -22.72
C ARG A 50 4.59 -32.78 -22.30
N SER A 51 4.66 -32.29 -21.05
CA SER A 51 3.69 -31.35 -20.46
C SER A 51 4.12 -29.87 -20.49
N GLY A 52 5.28 -29.55 -21.08
CA GLY A 52 5.86 -28.20 -21.08
C GLY A 52 4.94 -27.08 -21.61
N ASN A 53 4.11 -27.37 -22.62
CA ASN A 53 3.18 -26.36 -23.17
C ASN A 53 2.09 -25.95 -22.18
N ALA A 54 1.53 -26.88 -21.40
CA ALA A 54 0.49 -26.56 -20.42
C ALA A 54 1.07 -25.72 -19.27
N ALA A 55 2.26 -26.09 -18.78
CA ALA A 55 2.96 -25.33 -17.75
C ALA A 55 3.35 -23.92 -18.21
N ALA A 56 3.75 -23.76 -19.48
CA ALA A 56 4.04 -22.45 -20.07
C ALA A 56 2.79 -21.55 -20.10
N VAL A 57 1.64 -22.06 -20.56
CA VAL A 57 0.38 -21.31 -20.62
C VAL A 57 -0.09 -20.91 -19.22
N THR A 58 -0.13 -21.85 -18.28
CA THR A 58 -0.58 -21.57 -16.90
C THR A 58 0.34 -20.57 -16.20
N GLY A 59 1.66 -20.69 -16.36
CA GLY A 59 2.58 -19.73 -15.77
C GLY A 59 2.47 -18.34 -16.40
N GLY A 60 2.27 -18.24 -17.73
CA GLY A 60 2.02 -16.97 -18.40
C GLY A 60 0.77 -16.25 -17.86
N GLN A 61 -0.34 -16.98 -17.71
CA GLN A 61 -1.58 -16.44 -17.12
C GLN A 61 -1.40 -15.99 -15.67
N TRP A 62 -0.60 -16.73 -14.89
CA TRP A 62 -0.26 -16.32 -13.53
C TRP A 62 0.53 -15.01 -13.52
N PHE A 63 1.61 -14.90 -14.30
CA PHE A 63 2.45 -13.70 -14.33
C PHE A 63 1.65 -12.46 -14.74
N GLU A 64 0.75 -12.57 -15.72
CA GLU A 64 -0.13 -11.48 -16.10
C GLU A 64 -1.02 -11.02 -14.93
N LYS A 65 -1.65 -11.98 -14.23
CA LYS A 65 -2.50 -11.68 -13.07
C LYS A 65 -1.70 -11.13 -11.90
N HIS A 66 -0.52 -11.68 -11.63
CA HIS A 66 0.36 -11.23 -10.56
C HIS A 66 0.87 -9.81 -10.79
N ASN A 67 1.23 -9.46 -12.04
CA ASN A 67 1.60 -8.10 -12.40
C ASN A 67 0.44 -7.12 -12.17
N ARG A 68 -0.76 -7.43 -12.65
CA ARG A 68 -1.96 -6.61 -12.39
C ARG A 68 -2.25 -6.48 -10.89
N PHE A 69 -2.04 -7.55 -10.13
CA PHE A 69 -2.19 -7.53 -8.68
C PHE A 69 -1.16 -6.60 -8.03
N ASN A 70 0.10 -6.64 -8.44
CA ASN A 70 1.14 -5.73 -7.96
C ASN A 70 0.83 -4.26 -8.28
N ASP A 71 0.25 -3.97 -9.45
CA ASP A 71 -0.20 -2.62 -9.80
C ASP A 71 -1.34 -2.12 -8.91
N VAL A 72 -2.25 -3.02 -8.52
CA VAL A 72 -3.32 -2.69 -7.58
C VAL A 72 -2.75 -2.42 -6.19
N LEU A 73 -1.81 -3.26 -5.71
CA LEU A 73 -1.14 -3.03 -4.43
C LEU A 73 -0.36 -1.71 -4.42
N GLN A 74 0.32 -1.36 -5.52
CA GLN A 74 1.01 -0.09 -5.64
C GLN A 74 0.04 1.10 -5.58
N ARG A 75 -1.10 1.02 -6.27
CA ARG A 75 -2.14 2.05 -6.20
C ARG A 75 -2.72 2.21 -4.79
N ILE A 76 -2.90 1.11 -4.05
CA ILE A 76 -3.36 1.18 -2.66
C ILE A 76 -2.32 1.90 -1.80
N HIS A 77 -1.05 1.49 -1.88
CA HIS A 77 0.06 2.16 -1.19
C HIS A 77 0.07 3.67 -1.47
N ASP A 78 0.06 4.06 -2.74
CA ASP A 78 0.20 5.46 -3.14
C ASP A 78 -1.00 6.30 -2.68
N ASN A 79 -2.22 5.77 -2.82
CA ASN A 79 -3.43 6.45 -2.39
C ASN A 79 -3.48 6.62 -0.87
N THR A 80 -3.12 5.57 -0.12
CA THR A 80 -3.11 5.59 1.35
C THR A 80 -2.02 6.54 1.87
N HIS A 81 -0.84 6.55 1.24
CA HIS A 81 0.23 7.47 1.60
C HIS A 81 -0.13 8.93 1.28
N THR A 82 -0.71 9.18 0.10
CA THR A 82 -1.18 10.52 -0.31
C THR A 82 -2.26 11.04 0.62
N ALA A 83 -3.19 10.19 1.04
CA ALA A 83 -4.22 10.57 2.01
C ALA A 83 -3.59 10.97 3.36
N ASN A 84 -2.65 10.18 3.86
CA ASN A 84 -1.95 10.45 5.11
C ASN A 84 -1.15 11.77 5.07
N THR A 85 -0.39 12.00 4.00
CA THR A 85 0.38 13.25 3.83
C THR A 85 -0.52 14.47 3.66
N THR A 86 -1.65 14.31 2.96
CA THR A 86 -2.66 15.39 2.82
C THR A 86 -3.25 15.76 4.18
N MET A 87 -3.55 14.77 5.02
CA MET A 87 -4.06 15.01 6.37
C MET A 87 -3.03 15.68 7.27
N ALA A 88 -1.77 15.22 7.24
CA ALA A 88 -0.68 15.87 7.96
C ALA A 88 -0.56 17.36 7.60
N ALA A 89 -0.61 17.69 6.30
CA ALA A 89 -0.56 19.06 5.83
C ALA A 89 -1.76 19.91 6.31
N GLN A 90 -2.96 19.32 6.37
CA GLN A 90 -4.16 19.99 6.89
C GLN A 90 -4.06 20.26 8.40
N GLU A 91 -3.46 19.35 9.17
CA GLU A 91 -3.21 19.56 10.60
C GLU A 91 -2.25 20.71 10.85
N ASP A 92 -1.10 20.71 10.17
CA ASP A 92 -0.11 21.78 10.29
C ASP A 92 -0.71 23.15 9.93
N GLN A 93 -1.56 23.17 8.89
CA GLN A 93 -2.26 24.39 8.46
C GLN A 93 -3.29 24.86 9.51
N ASN A 94 -4.11 23.95 10.03
CA ASN A 94 -5.11 24.27 11.06
C ASN A 94 -4.46 24.73 12.37
N GLU A 95 -3.34 24.12 12.77
CA GLU A 95 -2.59 24.54 13.95
C GLU A 95 -1.98 25.93 13.76
N SER A 96 -1.40 26.20 12.59
CA SER A 96 -0.88 27.52 12.23
C SER A 96 -1.98 28.59 12.23
N ASP A 97 -3.12 28.30 11.60
CA ASP A 97 -4.26 29.24 11.53
C ASP A 97 -4.85 29.51 12.92
N TYR A 98 -4.94 28.48 13.77
CA TYR A 98 -5.38 28.63 15.16
C TYR A 98 -4.41 29.52 15.97
N LYS A 99 -3.09 29.26 15.88
CA LYS A 99 -2.07 30.11 16.52
C LYS A 99 -2.15 31.55 16.03
N ARG A 100 -2.35 31.75 14.73
CA ARG A 100 -2.51 33.09 14.14
C ARG A 100 -3.75 33.79 14.69
N LEU A 101 -4.91 33.13 14.70
CA LEU A 101 -6.15 33.69 15.25
C LEU A 101 -6.00 34.08 16.73
N MET A 102 -5.43 33.19 17.55
CA MET A 102 -5.20 33.47 18.97
C MET A 102 -4.24 34.65 19.18
N GLY A 103 -3.15 34.72 18.41
CA GLY A 103 -2.21 35.85 18.45
C GLY A 103 -2.80 37.17 17.91
N THR A 104 -3.84 37.12 17.07
CA THR A 104 -4.54 38.31 16.56
C THR A 104 -5.62 38.79 17.53
N LEU A 105 -6.21 37.90 18.33
CA LEU A 105 -7.27 38.20 19.30
C LEU A 105 -6.74 38.67 20.67
N GLY A 106 -5.43 38.76 20.87
CA GLY A 106 -4.83 39.44 22.02
C GLY A 106 -4.97 38.70 23.36
N PHE A 107 -4.71 37.39 23.36
CA PHE A 107 -4.33 36.64 24.57
C PHE A 107 -2.83 36.41 24.62
#